data_AF-B2KB86-F1
#
_entry.id   AF-B2KB86-F1
#
_cell.length_a   1.000
_cell.length_b   1.000
_cell.length_c   1.000
_cell.angle_alpha   90.00
_cell.angle_beta   90.00
_cell.angle_gamma   90.00
#
_symmetry.space_group_name_H-M   'P 1'
#
loop_
_entity.id
_entity.type
_entity.pdbx_description
1 polymer ?
#
loop_
_entity_poly.entity_id
_entity_poly.type
_entity_poly.pdbx_seq_one_letter_code
_entity_poly.pdbx_strand_id
1 'polypeptide(L)'
;MKTPYLTFDVHLKNKGFTLIELLVVVLIIGILAAIALPQYNKAVMRSRAAEAITNIRILGEAQKRHMLATGSATRDFSELDISMKDSCTGNTCVVGKWAYHFDAINTVVAYYNSTGLNTSELTIAYRFAQDPMYNIKTGEFACLPRGIDKYVSLCKTMAGPNAKTDSSFAGGTGYIWTP
;
A
#
# COMPACT_ATOMS: atom_id res chain seq x y z
N MET A 1 43.40 56.12 36.82
CA MET A 1 43.48 54.66 37.05
C MET A 1 42.73 53.98 35.91
N LYS A 2 43.43 53.39 34.93
CA LYS A 2 42.82 52.66 33.80
C LYS A 2 43.19 51.18 33.95
N THR A 3 42.21 50.31 34.12
CA THR A 3 42.38 48.86 34.14
C THR A 3 42.55 48.34 32.70
N PRO A 4 43.54 47.50 32.39
CA PRO A 4 43.66 46.89 31.07
C PRO A 4 42.74 45.66 31.00
N TYR A 5 41.77 45.69 30.10
CA TYR A 5 40.97 44.51 29.77
C TYR A 5 41.80 43.66 28.80
N LEU A 6 42.12 42.43 29.19
CA LEU A 6 42.73 41.44 28.30
C LEU A 6 41.70 41.04 27.24
N THR A 7 41.80 41.59 26.05
CA THR A 7 41.07 41.10 24.88
C THR A 7 41.67 39.76 24.45
N PHE A 8 40.94 38.68 24.73
CA PHE A 8 41.26 37.36 24.21
C PHE A 8 40.84 37.32 22.74
N ASP A 9 41.74 37.67 21.83
CA ASP A 9 41.55 37.57 20.39
C ASP A 9 41.48 36.09 19.99
N VAL A 10 40.26 35.52 19.96
CA VAL A 10 40.00 34.23 19.34
C VAL A 10 40.17 34.39 17.83
N HIS A 11 41.39 34.17 17.33
CA HIS A 11 41.64 33.97 15.92
C HIS A 11 41.02 32.63 15.48
N LEU A 12 39.73 32.65 15.17
CA LEU A 12 39.06 31.58 14.42
C LEU A 12 39.74 31.50 13.05
N LYS A 13 40.60 30.49 12.86
CA LYS A 13 41.13 30.16 11.54
C LYS A 13 39.95 29.83 10.64
N ASN A 14 39.58 30.76 9.76
CA ASN A 14 38.63 30.54 8.68
C ASN A 14 39.21 29.53 7.68
N LYS A 15 39.10 28.23 8.00
CA LYS A 15 39.34 27.14 7.06
C LYS A 15 38.13 27.11 6.11
N GLY A 16 38.29 27.69 4.93
CA GLY A 16 37.29 27.57 3.86
C GLY A 16 37.19 26.12 3.39
N PHE A 17 35.95 25.65 3.16
CA PHE A 17 35.68 24.36 2.53
C PHE A 17 36.23 24.38 1.10
N THR A 18 36.92 23.33 0.67
CA THR A 18 37.41 23.29 -0.71
C THR A 18 36.28 22.89 -1.67
N LEU A 19 36.29 23.47 -2.88
CA LEU A 19 35.30 23.13 -3.91
C LEU A 19 35.40 21.65 -4.33
N ILE A 20 36.60 21.08 -4.25
CA ILE A 20 36.84 19.66 -4.52
C ILE A 20 36.25 18.75 -3.43
N GLU A 21 36.32 19.13 -2.15
CA GLU A 21 35.67 18.38 -1.06
C GLU A 21 34.16 18.30 -1.28
N LEU A 22 33.54 19.42 -1.67
CA LEU A 22 32.10 19.43 -1.92
C LEU A 22 31.73 18.61 -3.17
N LEU A 23 32.54 18.65 -4.23
CA LEU A 23 32.32 17.85 -5.45
C LEU A 23 32.33 16.34 -5.17
N VAL A 24 33.31 15.85 -4.40
CA VAL A 24 33.41 14.43 -4.07
C VAL A 24 32.23 13.98 -3.21
N VAL A 25 31.78 14.83 -2.26
CA VAL A 25 30.62 14.52 -1.41
C VAL A 25 29.34 14.39 -2.24
N VAL A 26 29.08 15.33 -3.15
CA VAL A 26 27.89 15.28 -4.02
C VAL A 26 27.94 14.06 -4.95
N LEU A 27 29.13 13.70 -5.46
CA LEU A 27 29.33 12.50 -6.26
C LEU A 27 28.98 11.24 -5.48
N ILE A 28 29.45 11.10 -4.24
CA ILE A 28 29.15 9.93 -3.38
C ILE A 28 27.64 9.87 -3.06
N ILE A 29 27.03 11.00 -2.68
CA ILE A 29 25.58 11.06 -2.41
C ILE A 29 24.77 10.69 -3.66
N GLY A 30 25.20 11.14 -4.85
CA GLY A 30 24.56 10.80 -6.11
C GLY A 30 24.54 9.29 -6.38
N ILE A 31 25.65 8.59 -6.14
CA ILE A 31 25.74 7.13 -6.32
C ILE A 31 24.82 6.41 -5.32
N LEU A 32 24.86 6.80 -4.04
CA LEU A 32 24.03 6.19 -3.00
C LEU A 32 22.53 6.39 -3.29
N ALA A 33 22.14 7.60 -3.72
CA ALA A 33 20.75 7.92 -4.04
C ALA A 33 20.21 7.07 -5.21
N ALA A 34 21.02 6.83 -6.25
CA ALA A 34 20.63 6.04 -7.41
C ALA A 34 20.24 4.59 -7.04
N ILE A 35 20.92 3.99 -6.07
CA ILE A 35 20.62 2.63 -5.58
C ILE A 35 19.48 2.65 -4.56
N ALA A 36 19.47 3.64 -3.66
CA ALA A 36 18.52 3.70 -2.56
C ALA A 36 17.08 4.01 -3.01
N LEU A 37 16.88 4.91 -3.98
CA LEU A 37 15.54 5.33 -4.43
C LEU A 37 14.63 4.20 -4.93
N PRO A 38 15.06 3.30 -5.85
CA PRO A 38 14.20 2.20 -6.31
C PRO A 38 13.87 1.21 -5.19
N GLN A 39 14.81 0.96 -4.27
CA GLN A 39 14.58 0.09 -3.11
C GLN A 39 13.58 0.72 -2.13
N TYR A 40 13.75 2.00 -1.81
CA TYR A 40 12.84 2.77 -0.97
C TYR A 40 11.41 2.76 -1.53
N ASN A 41 11.24 3.02 -2.82
CA ASN A 41 9.92 2.99 -3.46
C ASN A 41 9.24 1.61 -3.38
N LYS A 42 9.99 0.51 -3.51
CA LYS A 42 9.46 -0.84 -3.32
C LYS A 42 9.01 -1.09 -1.87
N ALA A 43 9.81 -0.64 -0.90
CA ALA A 43 9.48 -0.79 0.52
C ALA A 43 8.21 0.01 0.90
N VAL A 44 8.09 1.26 0.45
CA VAL A 44 6.90 2.09 0.66
C VAL A 44 5.66 1.45 0.02
N MET A 45 5.77 0.96 -1.21
CA MET A 45 4.66 0.27 -1.88
C MET A 45 4.21 -0.98 -1.13
N ARG A 46 5.15 -1.78 -0.61
CA ARG A 46 4.83 -2.96 0.21
C ARG A 46 4.11 -2.59 1.50
N SER A 47 4.57 -1.53 2.19
CA SER A 47 3.91 -1.02 3.38
C SER A 47 2.47 -0.56 3.10
N ARG A 48 2.26 0.21 2.02
CA ARG A 48 0.92 0.65 1.59
C ARG A 48 0.02 -0.51 1.18
N ALA A 49 0.56 -1.55 0.56
CA ALA A 49 -0.21 -2.73 0.20
C ALA A 49 -0.59 -3.57 1.44
N ALA A 50 0.29 -3.66 2.43
CA ALA A 50 -0.02 -4.30 3.71
C ALA A 50 -1.14 -3.56 4.45
N GLU A 51 -1.12 -2.22 4.45
CA GLU A 51 -2.21 -1.39 5.00
C GLU A 51 -3.53 -1.64 4.26
N ALA A 52 -3.50 -1.71 2.92
CA ALA A 52 -4.69 -2.03 2.14
C ALA A 52 -5.25 -3.42 2.46
N ILE A 53 -4.40 -4.43 2.67
CA ILE A 53 -4.79 -5.78 3.12
C ILE A 53 -5.50 -5.73 4.48
N THR A 54 -4.97 -4.94 5.43
CA THR A 54 -5.61 -4.74 6.73
C THR A 54 -6.98 -4.08 6.58
N ASN A 55 -7.08 -3.05 5.74
CA ASN A 55 -8.33 -2.33 5.51
C ASN A 55 -9.41 -3.22 4.87
N ILE A 56 -9.10 -3.97 3.80
CA ILE A 56 -10.08 -4.89 3.18
C ILE A 56 -10.51 -6.01 4.13
N ARG A 57 -9.63 -6.45 5.04
CA ARG A 57 -9.98 -7.43 6.08
C ARG A 57 -10.99 -6.83 7.05
N ILE A 58 -10.75 -5.63 7.55
CA ILE A 58 -11.67 -4.91 8.44
C ILE A 58 -13.03 -4.73 7.76
N LEU A 59 -13.04 -4.33 6.48
CA LEU A 59 -14.25 -4.17 5.69
C LEU A 59 -15.02 -5.50 5.54
N GLY A 60 -14.33 -6.60 5.22
CA GLY A 60 -14.96 -7.91 5.10
C GLY A 60 -15.53 -8.43 6.43
N GLU A 61 -14.84 -8.20 7.54
CA GLU A 61 -15.35 -8.53 8.88
C GLU A 61 -16.52 -7.64 9.30
N ALA A 62 -16.49 -6.35 8.96
CA ALA A 62 -17.63 -5.46 9.19
C ALA A 62 -18.87 -5.91 8.41
N GLN A 63 -18.68 -6.32 7.16
CA GLN A 63 -19.75 -6.85 6.34
C GLN A 63 -20.31 -8.18 6.90
N LYS A 64 -19.46 -9.10 7.36
CA LYS A 64 -19.91 -10.30 8.07
C LYS A 64 -20.75 -9.96 9.30
N ARG A 65 -20.29 -9.00 10.12
CA ARG A 65 -21.04 -8.53 11.31
C ARG A 65 -22.40 -7.96 10.91
N HIS A 66 -22.45 -7.15 9.86
CA HIS A 66 -23.70 -6.59 9.35
C HIS A 66 -24.65 -7.70 8.87
N MET A 67 -24.16 -8.68 8.11
CA MET A 67 -24.96 -9.83 7.67
C MET A 67 -25.54 -10.65 8.83
N LEU A 68 -24.79 -10.81 9.92
CA LEU A 68 -25.28 -11.49 11.13
C LEU A 68 -26.38 -10.69 11.85
N ALA A 69 -26.39 -9.36 11.70
CA ALA A 69 -27.37 -8.48 12.34
C ALA A 69 -28.64 -8.27 11.48
N THR A 70 -28.50 -8.10 10.17
CA THR A 70 -29.60 -7.72 9.26
C THR A 70 -30.04 -8.86 8.34
N GLY A 71 -29.25 -9.94 8.23
CA GLY A 71 -29.52 -11.06 7.33
C GLY A 71 -29.17 -10.78 5.86
N SER A 72 -28.67 -9.58 5.52
CA SER A 72 -28.31 -9.19 4.15
C SER A 72 -26.94 -8.54 4.12
N ALA A 73 -26.27 -8.55 2.96
CA ALA A 73 -25.04 -7.81 2.73
C ALA A 73 -25.35 -6.47 2.05
N THR A 74 -24.59 -5.43 2.41
CA THR A 74 -24.77 -4.08 1.90
C THR A 74 -23.62 -3.66 0.98
N ARG A 75 -23.88 -2.79 0.01
CA ARG A 75 -22.82 -2.17 -0.80
C ARG A 75 -22.50 -0.76 -0.30
N ASP A 76 -23.26 -0.25 0.65
CA ASP A 76 -23.07 1.06 1.24
C ASP A 76 -22.19 0.95 2.48
N PHE A 77 -21.04 1.61 2.44
CA PHE A 77 -20.12 1.63 3.57
C PHE A 77 -20.67 2.40 4.77
N SER A 78 -21.68 3.25 4.58
CA SER A 78 -22.30 4.03 5.65
C SER A 78 -23.13 3.19 6.62
N GLU A 79 -23.59 2.02 6.18
CA GLU A 79 -24.33 1.04 6.99
C GLU A 79 -23.41 0.10 7.79
N LEU A 80 -22.10 0.21 7.57
CA LEU A 80 -21.08 -0.58 8.25
C LEU A 80 -20.46 0.18 9.42
N ASP A 81 -20.21 -0.56 10.51
CA ASP A 81 -19.49 -0.08 11.67
C ASP A 81 -17.97 -0.14 11.43
N ILE A 82 -17.44 0.87 10.72
CA ILE A 82 -16.03 0.99 10.33
C ILE A 82 -15.49 2.40 10.61
N SER A 83 -14.20 2.47 10.95
CA SER A 83 -13.51 3.74 11.26
C SER A 83 -13.14 4.59 10.04
N MET A 84 -13.19 4.03 8.83
CA MET A 84 -12.81 4.71 7.58
C MET A 84 -13.97 5.45 6.89
N LYS A 85 -15.11 5.60 7.58
CA LYS A 85 -16.37 6.11 7.00
C LYS A 85 -16.25 7.52 6.38
N ASP A 86 -15.41 8.38 6.95
CA ASP A 86 -15.19 9.74 6.43
C ASP A 86 -14.47 9.78 5.07
N SER A 87 -13.83 8.66 4.69
CA SER A 87 -13.18 8.48 3.39
C SER A 87 -14.09 7.83 2.35
N CYS A 88 -15.37 7.62 2.67
CA CYS A 88 -16.33 6.90 1.85
C CYS A 88 -17.39 7.82 1.23
N THR A 89 -17.77 7.54 -0.01
CA THR A 89 -18.89 8.18 -0.70
C THR A 89 -19.69 7.11 -1.43
N GLY A 90 -20.86 6.77 -0.89
CA GLY A 90 -21.68 5.66 -1.37
C GLY A 90 -20.96 4.32 -1.24
N ASN A 91 -20.78 3.63 -2.37
CA ASN A 91 -20.19 2.29 -2.44
C ASN A 91 -18.66 2.28 -2.69
N THR A 92 -18.00 3.39 -2.41
CA THR A 92 -16.57 3.58 -2.67
C THR A 92 -15.91 4.28 -1.48
N CYS A 93 -14.79 3.75 -0.98
CA CYS A 93 -13.93 4.45 -0.03
C CYS A 93 -12.56 4.72 -0.64
N VAL A 94 -12.00 5.91 -0.49
CA VAL A 94 -10.68 6.25 -1.05
C VAL A 94 -9.73 6.66 0.06
N VAL A 95 -8.68 5.88 0.28
CA VAL A 95 -7.61 6.18 1.25
C VAL A 95 -6.27 6.24 0.52
N GLY A 96 -5.74 7.45 0.40
CA GLY A 96 -4.52 7.70 -0.36
C GLY A 96 -4.68 7.29 -1.83
N LYS A 97 -3.92 6.29 -2.28
CA LYS A 97 -3.97 5.76 -3.66
C LYS A 97 -4.86 4.52 -3.81
N TRP A 98 -5.51 4.09 -2.73
CA TRP A 98 -6.34 2.90 -2.73
C TRP A 98 -7.82 3.27 -2.73
N ALA A 99 -8.57 2.69 -3.65
CA ALA A 99 -10.03 2.74 -3.66
C ALA A 99 -10.60 1.38 -3.28
N TYR A 100 -11.51 1.33 -2.31
CA TYR A 100 -12.14 0.14 -1.77
C TYR A 100 -13.59 0.06 -2.22
N HIS A 101 -14.01 -1.12 -2.67
CA HIS A 101 -15.36 -1.40 -3.14
C HIS A 101 -15.79 -2.80 -2.71
N PHE A 102 -17.10 -3.05 -2.72
CA PHE A 102 -17.65 -4.41 -2.68
C PHE A 102 -17.98 -4.86 -4.11
N ASP A 103 -17.25 -5.88 -4.57
CA ASP A 103 -17.44 -6.52 -5.88
C ASP A 103 -17.97 -7.94 -5.70
N ALA A 104 -19.11 -8.23 -6.31
CA ALA A 104 -20.03 -9.29 -5.85
C ALA A 104 -20.37 -9.15 -4.34
N ILE A 105 -21.49 -9.72 -3.89
CA ILE A 105 -22.01 -9.48 -2.52
C ILE A 105 -21.02 -9.95 -1.41
N ASN A 106 -20.00 -10.73 -1.77
CA ASN A 106 -19.17 -11.51 -0.85
C ASN A 106 -17.65 -11.22 -0.92
N THR A 107 -17.22 -10.24 -1.71
CA THR A 107 -15.80 -9.89 -1.86
C THR A 107 -15.56 -8.39 -1.68
N VAL A 108 -14.55 -8.04 -0.89
CA VAL A 108 -14.02 -6.67 -0.82
C VAL A 108 -12.83 -6.58 -1.74
N VAL A 109 -12.76 -5.52 -2.53
CA VAL A 109 -11.69 -5.27 -3.48
C VAL A 109 -11.08 -3.90 -3.25
N ALA A 110 -9.75 -3.82 -3.33
CA ALA A 110 -8.97 -2.60 -3.27
C ALA A 110 -8.24 -2.41 -4.61
N TYR A 111 -8.46 -1.28 -5.25
CA TYR A 111 -7.81 -0.85 -6.48
C TYR A 111 -6.72 0.16 -6.20
N TYR A 112 -5.54 -0.05 -6.77
CA TYR A 112 -4.46 0.90 -6.70
C TYR A 112 -4.51 1.88 -7.88
N ASN A 113 -4.41 3.18 -7.58
CA ASN A 113 -4.32 4.29 -8.55
C ASN A 113 -5.54 4.40 -9.49
N SER A 114 -6.67 3.81 -9.12
CA SER A 114 -7.90 3.77 -9.90
C SER A 114 -9.10 3.44 -9.01
N THR A 115 -10.32 3.68 -9.50
CA THR A 115 -11.60 3.38 -8.84
C THR A 115 -12.40 2.30 -9.58
N GLY A 116 -11.75 1.40 -10.35
CA GLY A 116 -12.49 0.38 -11.11
C GLY A 116 -11.71 -0.88 -11.50
N LEU A 117 -12.47 -1.99 -11.64
CA LEU A 117 -11.98 -3.32 -12.00
C LEU A 117 -11.19 -3.37 -13.28
N ASN A 118 -11.41 -2.51 -14.27
CA ASN A 118 -10.80 -2.66 -15.60
C ASN A 118 -9.67 -1.66 -15.88
N THR A 119 -9.46 -0.72 -14.95
CA THR A 119 -8.52 0.38 -15.09
C THR A 119 -7.45 0.38 -13.99
N SER A 120 -7.58 -0.50 -13.01
CA SER A 120 -6.57 -0.64 -11.95
C SER A 120 -5.32 -1.36 -12.45
N GLU A 121 -4.17 -0.83 -12.06
CA GLU A 121 -2.85 -1.42 -12.29
C GLU A 121 -2.57 -2.60 -11.33
N LEU A 122 -3.21 -2.58 -10.16
CA LEU A 122 -3.11 -3.60 -9.13
C LEU A 122 -4.45 -3.68 -8.41
N THR A 123 -4.93 -4.90 -8.21
CA THR A 123 -6.12 -5.19 -7.41
C THR A 123 -5.76 -6.16 -6.29
N ILE A 124 -6.25 -5.90 -5.08
CA ILE A 124 -6.20 -6.84 -3.96
C ILE A 124 -7.65 -7.16 -3.58
N ALA A 125 -7.99 -8.44 -3.49
CA ALA A 125 -9.32 -8.89 -3.13
C ALA A 125 -9.26 -9.70 -1.82
N TYR A 126 -10.31 -9.60 -1.01
CA TYR A 126 -10.53 -10.41 0.18
C TYR A 126 -11.94 -10.98 0.14
N ARG A 127 -12.06 -12.30 0.17
CA ARG A 127 -13.37 -12.97 0.17
C ARG A 127 -13.84 -13.20 1.59
N PHE A 128 -14.98 -12.65 1.96
CA PHE A 128 -15.53 -12.76 3.32
C PHE A 128 -16.74 -13.69 3.41
N ALA A 129 -17.32 -14.11 2.28
CA ALA A 129 -18.42 -15.06 2.27
C ALA A 129 -18.33 -16.08 1.12
N GLN A 130 -19.05 -17.21 1.29
CA GLN A 130 -19.03 -18.36 0.38
C GLN A 130 -19.69 -17.98 -0.95
N ASP A 131 -18.98 -18.11 -2.07
CA ASP A 131 -19.52 -17.87 -3.41
C ASP A 131 -18.75 -18.73 -4.44
N PRO A 132 -19.40 -19.23 -5.51
CA PRO A 132 -18.77 -20.06 -6.54
C PRO A 132 -17.91 -19.29 -7.57
N MET A 133 -17.96 -17.95 -7.60
CA MET A 133 -17.22 -17.16 -8.59
C MET A 133 -15.73 -17.07 -8.16
N TYR A 134 -14.84 -17.65 -8.97
CA TYR A 134 -13.37 -17.73 -8.82
C TYR A 134 -12.82 -18.65 -7.71
N ASN A 135 -11.59 -19.18 -7.89
CA ASN A 135 -10.94 -20.12 -6.96
C ASN A 135 -10.39 -19.46 -5.68
N ILE A 136 -11.02 -18.39 -5.19
CA ILE A 136 -10.70 -17.77 -3.90
C ILE A 136 -11.62 -18.36 -2.85
N LYS A 137 -11.12 -18.99 -1.79
CA LYS A 137 -11.97 -19.48 -0.70
C LYS A 137 -12.30 -18.35 0.28
N THR A 138 -13.38 -18.52 1.04
CA THR A 138 -13.71 -17.62 2.15
C THR A 138 -12.51 -17.50 3.09
N GLY A 139 -12.10 -16.27 3.40
CA GLY A 139 -10.94 -15.97 4.22
C GLY A 139 -9.61 -15.89 3.45
N GLU A 140 -9.58 -16.20 2.15
CA GLU A 140 -8.40 -16.01 1.31
C GLU A 140 -8.32 -14.59 0.74
N PHE A 141 -7.09 -14.14 0.54
CA PHE A 141 -6.74 -12.95 -0.22
C PHE A 141 -6.32 -13.33 -1.64
N ALA A 142 -6.56 -12.44 -2.58
CA ALA A 142 -6.00 -12.52 -3.93
C ALA A 142 -5.33 -11.20 -4.33
N CYS A 143 -4.20 -11.27 -5.03
CA CYS A 143 -3.46 -10.12 -5.55
C CYS A 143 -3.32 -10.26 -7.06
N LEU A 144 -3.74 -9.24 -7.81
CA LEU A 144 -3.84 -9.25 -9.26
C LEU A 144 -3.03 -8.09 -9.85
N PRO A 145 -1.85 -8.36 -10.44
CA PRO A 145 -0.90 -7.33 -10.88
C PRO A 145 -1.12 -6.82 -12.30
N ARG A 146 -2.18 -7.26 -13.00
CA ARG A 146 -2.56 -6.77 -14.35
C ARG A 146 -1.45 -6.82 -15.41
N GLY A 147 -0.53 -7.78 -15.29
CA GLY A 147 0.58 -7.95 -16.22
C GLY A 147 1.73 -6.95 -16.06
N ILE A 148 1.75 -6.12 -15.01
CA ILE A 148 2.84 -5.18 -14.73
C ILE A 148 3.86 -5.83 -13.79
N ASP A 149 5.10 -6.03 -14.27
CA ASP A 149 6.16 -6.76 -13.56
C ASP A 149 6.43 -6.26 -12.13
N LYS A 150 6.38 -4.93 -11.95
CA LYS A 150 6.53 -4.30 -10.64
C LYS A 150 5.53 -4.88 -9.63
N TYR A 151 4.26 -5.00 -10.01
CA TYR A 151 3.21 -5.52 -9.13
C TYR A 151 3.22 -7.05 -9.05
N VAL A 152 3.71 -7.76 -10.08
CA VAL A 152 3.92 -9.21 -10.01
C VAL A 152 4.88 -9.56 -8.88
N SER A 153 6.02 -8.86 -8.80
CA SER A 153 7.00 -9.07 -7.73
C SER A 153 6.45 -8.73 -6.34
N LEU A 154 5.56 -7.72 -6.26
CA LEU A 154 4.88 -7.35 -5.04
C LEU A 154 3.90 -8.44 -4.59
N CYS A 155 3.02 -8.91 -5.48
CA CYS A 155 2.05 -9.97 -5.17
C CYS A 155 2.75 -11.25 -4.70
N LYS A 156 3.81 -11.69 -5.39
CA LYS A 156 4.62 -12.86 -4.96
C LYS A 156 5.19 -12.68 -3.55
N THR A 157 5.72 -11.49 -3.27
CA THR A 157 6.33 -11.18 -1.97
C THR A 157 5.29 -11.12 -0.84
N MET A 158 4.07 -10.67 -1.14
CA MET A 158 2.98 -10.60 -0.16
C MET A 158 2.35 -11.97 0.10
N ALA A 159 2.09 -12.75 -0.95
CA ALA A 159 1.44 -14.04 -0.87
C ALA A 159 2.36 -15.16 -0.32
N GLY A 160 3.69 -14.94 -0.37
CA GLY A 160 4.67 -15.88 0.16
C GLY A 160 4.89 -17.10 -0.73
N PRO A 161 5.70 -18.07 -0.26
CA PRO A 161 6.12 -19.21 -1.07
C PRO A 161 4.99 -20.21 -1.36
N ASN A 162 3.94 -20.23 -0.55
CA ASN A 162 2.81 -21.15 -0.66
C ASN A 162 1.62 -20.56 -1.43
N ALA A 163 1.84 -19.43 -2.12
CA ALA A 163 0.81 -18.77 -2.88
C ALA A 163 0.29 -19.67 -4.00
N LYS A 164 -1.03 -19.87 -4.06
CA LYS A 164 -1.68 -20.49 -5.22
C LYS A 164 -1.74 -19.46 -6.33
N THR A 165 -1.67 -19.90 -7.58
CA THR A 165 -1.83 -19.03 -8.74
C THR A 165 -3.07 -19.42 -9.52
N ASP A 166 -3.87 -18.45 -9.93
CA ASP A 166 -5.05 -18.67 -10.77
C ASP A 166 -5.03 -17.71 -11.96
N SER A 167 -5.10 -18.24 -13.18
CA SER A 167 -5.13 -17.47 -14.44
C SER A 167 -6.55 -17.11 -14.88
N SER A 168 -7.58 -17.52 -14.14
CA SER A 168 -9.00 -17.25 -14.44
C SER A 168 -9.39 -15.78 -14.22
N PHE A 169 -8.51 -14.98 -13.63
CA PHE A 169 -8.79 -13.57 -13.40
C PHE A 169 -8.53 -12.69 -14.63
N ALA A 170 -9.42 -11.71 -14.83
CA ALA A 170 -9.28 -10.75 -15.92
C ALA A 170 -8.01 -9.88 -15.76
N GLY A 171 -7.08 -10.01 -16.71
CA GLY A 171 -5.82 -9.26 -16.74
C GLY A 171 -4.59 -10.03 -16.26
N GLY A 172 -4.67 -11.35 -16.09
CA GLY A 172 -3.51 -12.22 -15.88
C GLY A 172 -3.57 -13.06 -14.61
N THR A 173 -2.44 -13.66 -14.24
CA THR A 173 -2.34 -14.56 -13.09
C THR A 173 -2.49 -13.81 -11.76
N GLY A 174 -3.51 -14.18 -10.99
CA GLY A 174 -3.69 -13.78 -9.60
C GLY A 174 -2.92 -14.69 -8.65
N TYR A 175 -2.47 -14.13 -7.53
CA TYR A 175 -1.78 -14.83 -6.45
C TYR A 175 -2.70 -14.89 -5.24
N ILE A 176 -3.05 -16.09 -4.80
CA ILE A 176 -4.03 -16.35 -3.74
C ILE A 176 -3.31 -16.95 -2.53
N TRP A 177 -3.62 -16.43 -1.35
CA TRP A 177 -3.09 -16.96 -0.09
C TRP A 177 -4.10 -16.82 1.04
N THR A 178 -3.96 -17.67 2.05
CA THR A 178 -4.60 -17.48 3.35
C THR A 178 -3.69 -16.60 4.21
N PRO A 179 -4.23 -15.64 4.98
CA PRO A 179 -3.45 -14.87 5.95
C PRO A 179 -2.82 -15.75 7.03
#